data_AF-A0A2G9SLG2-F1
#
_entry.id   AF-A0A2G9SLG2-F1
#
_cell.length_a   1.000
_cell.length_b   1.000
_cell.length_c   1.000
_cell.angle_alpha   90.00
_cell.angle_beta   90.00
_cell.angle_gamma   90.00
#
_symmetry.space_group_name_H-M   'P 1'
#
loop_
_entity.id
_entity.type
_entity.pdbx_description
1 polymer ?
#
loop_
_entity_poly.entity_id
_entity_poly.type
_entity_poly.pdbx_seq_one_letter_code
_entity_poly.pdbx_strand_id
1 'polypeptide(L)'
;MVLQECSQRANNGRFSLRDLLMVPMQRVLKYHLLLQELVKHTVEPTEKENLKQALDAMRDLAQCVNEVKRDNETLKQLTTFQLSIEHLTESLALYGRPKTDGELKIITSEKKSKMDRYAFLLDRALLICKRKGDTYDLKEFIKLQNYEIRDDPSGDRDNKKVDRHQLYLLYYLIVKRKGVLEKYSFLISLTYKIFFLKF
;
A
#
# COMPACT_ATOMS: atom_id res chain seq x y z
N MET A 1 -17.86 24.08 26.49
CA MET A 1 -19.11 24.48 27.17
C MET A 1 -20.34 24.16 26.31
N VAL A 2 -20.45 24.65 25.07
CA VAL A 2 -21.61 24.38 24.18
C VAL A 2 -21.88 22.89 23.91
N LEU A 3 -20.84 22.08 23.65
CA LEU A 3 -21.02 20.64 23.34
C LEU A 3 -21.61 19.82 24.51
N GLN A 4 -21.28 20.19 25.76
CA GLN A 4 -21.84 19.54 26.94
C GLN A 4 -23.30 19.93 27.15
N GLU A 5 -23.64 21.20 26.91
CA GLU A 5 -25.02 21.68 26.99
C GLU A 5 -25.92 21.01 25.94
N CYS A 6 -25.43 20.84 24.70
CA CYS A 6 -26.14 20.09 23.66
C CYS A 6 -26.34 18.62 24.03
N SER A 7 -25.33 17.95 24.57
CA SER A 7 -25.43 16.57 25.05
C SER A 7 -26.44 16.43 26.19
N GLN A 8 -26.44 17.39 27.13
CA GLN A 8 -27.40 17.43 28.24
C GLN A 8 -28.84 17.60 27.75
N ARG A 9 -29.08 18.50 26.78
CA ARG A 9 -30.40 18.73 26.21
C ARG A 9 -30.92 17.56 25.37
N ALA A 10 -30.05 16.88 24.62
CA ALA A 10 -30.46 15.86 23.67
C ALA A 10 -30.61 14.45 24.27
N ASN A 11 -29.79 14.09 25.26
CA ASN A 11 -29.74 12.73 25.81
C ASN A 11 -29.39 12.68 27.30
N ASN A 12 -29.58 13.78 28.03
CA ASN A 12 -29.26 13.92 29.46
C ASN A 12 -27.78 13.66 29.77
N GLY A 13 -26.88 13.98 28.83
CA GLY A 13 -25.44 13.83 29.01
C GLY A 13 -24.93 12.39 28.88
N ARG A 14 -25.78 11.45 28.45
CA ARG A 14 -25.41 10.02 28.32
C ARG A 14 -24.50 9.73 27.14
N PHE A 15 -24.62 10.48 26.06
CA PHE A 15 -23.77 10.31 24.88
C PHE A 15 -23.18 11.65 24.45
N SER A 16 -21.85 11.67 24.27
CA SER A 16 -21.18 12.82 23.70
C SER A 16 -21.44 12.89 22.19
N LEU A 17 -21.18 14.05 21.59
CA LEU A 17 -21.26 14.19 20.13
C LEU A 17 -20.35 13.18 19.41
N ARG A 18 -19.16 12.90 19.96
CA ARG A 18 -18.22 11.92 19.39
C ARG A 18 -18.83 10.52 19.36
N ASP A 19 -19.56 10.12 20.40
CA ASP A 19 -20.22 8.81 20.46
C ASP A 19 -21.33 8.72 19.40
N LEU A 20 -22.14 9.78 19.28
CA LEU A 20 -23.22 9.86 18.29
C LEU A 20 -22.70 9.82 16.84
N LEU A 21 -21.54 10.43 16.56
CA LEU A 21 -20.92 10.41 15.24
C LEU A 21 -20.44 9.01 14.82
N MET A 22 -20.20 8.09 15.78
CA MET A 22 -19.84 6.71 15.49
C MET A 22 -21.04 5.81 15.20
N VAL A 23 -22.26 6.21 15.60
CA VAL A 23 -23.48 5.39 15.48
C VAL A 23 -23.83 5.01 14.03
N PRO A 24 -23.76 5.89 13.01
CA PRO A 24 -24.05 5.52 11.63
C PRO A 24 -23.16 4.38 11.13
N MET A 25 -21.87 4.45 11.46
CA MET A 25 -20.88 3.43 11.13
C MET A 25 -21.16 2.10 11.85
N GLN A 26 -21.56 2.14 13.13
CA GLN A 26 -21.96 0.93 13.85
C GLN A 26 -23.25 0.31 13.30
N ARG A 27 -24.17 1.15 12.81
CA ARG A 27 -25.48 0.71 12.30
C ARG A 27 -25.34 0.00 10.96
N VAL A 28 -24.52 0.52 10.04
CA VAL A 28 -24.34 -0.09 8.72
C VAL A 28 -23.78 -1.52 8.81
N LEU A 29 -22.89 -1.78 9.78
CA LEU A 29 -22.31 -3.10 10.04
C LEU A 29 -23.24 -4.07 10.80
N LYS A 30 -24.47 -3.66 11.16
CA LYS A 30 -25.45 -4.54 11.81
C LYS A 30 -26.47 -5.13 10.84
N TYR A 31 -26.70 -4.50 9.68
CA TYR A 31 -27.74 -4.95 8.74
C TYR A 31 -27.50 -6.36 8.23
N HIS A 32 -26.26 -6.71 7.89
CA HIS A 32 -25.95 -8.08 7.46
C HIS A 32 -26.17 -9.11 8.58
N LEU A 33 -25.96 -8.77 9.87
CA LEU A 33 -26.23 -9.68 10.99
C LEU A 33 -27.73 -9.89 11.20
N LEU A 34 -28.51 -8.82 11.11
CA LEU A 34 -29.96 -8.87 11.23
C LEU A 34 -30.59 -9.68 10.08
N LEU A 35 -30.16 -9.42 8.85
CA LEU A 35 -30.63 -10.18 7.68
C LEU A 35 -30.19 -11.64 7.73
N GLN A 36 -28.97 -11.92 8.21
CA GLN A 36 -28.50 -13.29 8.39
C GLN A 36 -29.39 -14.06 9.37
N GLU A 37 -29.82 -13.44 10.46
CA GLU A 37 -30.73 -14.08 11.41
C GLU A 37 -32.13 -14.24 10.82
N LEU A 38 -32.64 -13.24 10.11
CA LEU A 38 -33.94 -13.31 9.43
C LEU A 38 -33.99 -14.46 8.41
N VAL A 39 -32.97 -14.60 7.56
CA VAL A 39 -32.85 -15.68 6.56
C VAL A 39 -32.89 -17.08 7.19
N LYS A 40 -32.38 -17.24 8.42
CA LYS A 40 -32.40 -18.55 9.11
C LYS A 40 -33.82 -18.95 9.50
N HIS A 41 -34.64 -17.99 9.94
CA HIS A 41 -36.01 -18.23 10.43
C HIS A 41 -37.07 -18.19 9.31
N THR A 42 -36.73 -17.70 8.11
CA THR A 42 -37.62 -17.76 6.93
C THR A 42 -37.68 -19.18 6.36
N VAL A 43 -38.91 -19.71 6.26
CA VAL A 43 -39.22 -21.05 5.75
C VAL A 43 -39.60 -21.03 4.26
N GLU A 44 -40.22 -19.95 3.79
CA GLU A 44 -40.65 -19.81 2.40
C GLU A 44 -39.44 -19.64 1.47
N PRO A 45 -39.27 -20.48 0.44
CA PRO A 45 -38.06 -20.51 -0.38
C PRO A 45 -37.84 -19.23 -1.20
N THR A 46 -38.90 -18.64 -1.76
CA THR A 46 -38.82 -17.46 -2.63
C THR A 46 -38.37 -16.22 -1.85
N GLU A 47 -38.98 -15.98 -0.69
CA GLU A 47 -38.64 -14.91 0.24
C GLU A 47 -37.24 -15.12 0.81
N LYS A 48 -36.87 -16.37 1.11
CA LYS A 48 -35.52 -16.71 1.57
C LYS A 48 -34.45 -16.40 0.52
N GLU A 49 -34.71 -16.65 -0.76
CA GLU A 49 -33.79 -16.27 -1.84
C GLU A 49 -33.66 -14.76 -1.98
N ASN A 50 -34.77 -14.02 -1.93
CA ASN A 50 -34.75 -12.55 -1.94
C ASN A 50 -33.95 -11.98 -0.75
N LEU A 51 -34.13 -12.54 0.44
CA LEU A 51 -33.40 -12.14 1.64
C LEU A 51 -31.91 -12.49 1.57
N LYS A 52 -31.52 -13.58 0.90
CA LYS A 52 -30.10 -13.90 0.65
C LYS A 52 -29.45 -12.87 -0.27
N GLN A 53 -30.13 -12.43 -1.33
CA GLN A 53 -29.63 -11.37 -2.20
C GLN A 53 -29.43 -10.05 -1.43
N ALA A 54 -30.40 -9.69 -0.57
CA ALA A 54 -30.26 -8.52 0.30
C ALA A 54 -29.10 -8.67 1.30
N LEU A 55 -28.89 -9.87 1.86
CA LEU A 55 -27.77 -10.16 2.76
C LEU A 55 -26.43 -9.97 2.06
N ASP A 56 -26.28 -10.47 0.83
CA ASP A 56 -25.04 -10.34 0.06
C ASP A 56 -24.77 -8.87 -0.30
N ALA A 57 -25.79 -8.11 -0.71
CA ALA A 57 -25.64 -6.66 -0.91
C ALA A 57 -25.20 -5.92 0.37
N MET A 58 -25.69 -6.32 1.54
CA MET A 58 -25.25 -5.73 2.81
C MET A 58 -23.83 -6.16 3.22
N ARG A 59 -23.37 -7.35 2.81
CA ARG A 59 -21.98 -7.78 2.99
C ARG A 59 -21.03 -6.99 2.10
N ASP A 60 -21.41 -6.76 0.85
CA ASP A 60 -20.65 -5.93 -0.09
C ASP A 60 -20.52 -4.50 0.42
N LEU A 61 -21.60 -3.95 1.00
CA LEU A 61 -21.55 -2.65 1.66
C LEU A 61 -20.53 -2.62 2.82
N ALA A 62 -20.52 -3.65 3.66
CA ALA A 62 -19.53 -3.76 4.75
C ALA A 62 -18.09 -3.86 4.22
N GLN A 63 -17.87 -4.58 3.12
CA GLN A 63 -16.56 -4.63 2.46
C GLN A 63 -16.17 -3.27 1.87
N CYS A 64 -17.07 -2.58 1.17
CA CYS A 64 -16.84 -1.25 0.62
C CYS A 64 -16.41 -0.26 1.71
N VAL A 65 -17.06 -0.28 2.86
CA VAL A 65 -16.69 0.54 4.03
C VAL A 65 -15.26 0.25 4.50
N ASN A 66 -14.84 -1.02 4.51
CA ASN A 66 -13.47 -1.40 4.84
C ASN A 66 -12.47 -0.91 3.79
N GLU A 67 -12.81 -0.98 2.50
CA GLU A 67 -11.98 -0.46 1.42
C GLU A 67 -11.81 1.05 1.52
N VAL A 68 -12.89 1.81 1.76
CA VAL A 68 -12.81 3.27 1.95
C VAL A 68 -11.92 3.63 3.13
N LYS A 69 -11.99 2.89 4.24
CA LYS A 69 -11.08 3.09 5.38
C LYS A 69 -9.62 2.83 4.98
N ARG A 70 -9.37 1.71 4.30
CA ARG A 70 -8.03 1.34 3.81
C ARG A 70 -7.47 2.36 2.84
N ASP A 71 -8.29 2.89 1.94
CA ASP A 71 -7.90 3.93 0.99
C ASP A 71 -7.56 5.23 1.70
N ASN A 72 -8.32 5.62 2.72
CA ASN A 72 -7.99 6.79 3.54
C ASN A 72 -6.66 6.63 4.29
N GLU A 73 -6.38 5.45 4.85
CA GLU A 73 -5.09 5.15 5.48
C GLU A 73 -3.95 5.19 4.46
N THR A 74 -4.18 4.63 3.28
CA THR A 74 -3.21 4.63 2.17
C THR A 74 -2.90 6.05 1.69
N LEU A 75 -3.91 6.90 1.53
CA LEU A 75 -3.75 8.31 1.14
C LEU A 75 -2.97 9.10 2.20
N LYS A 76 -3.21 8.85 3.48
CA LYS A 76 -2.42 9.46 4.56
C LYS A 76 -0.95 9.05 4.49
N GLN A 77 -0.68 7.75 4.28
CA GLN A 77 0.69 7.25 4.12
C GLN A 77 1.38 7.88 2.90
N LEU A 78 0.70 7.96 1.76
CA LEU A 78 1.20 8.62 0.55
C LEU A 78 1.50 10.10 0.79
N THR A 79 0.64 10.79 1.54
CA THR A 79 0.85 12.20 1.90
C THR A 79 2.11 12.35 2.75
N THR A 80 2.32 11.47 3.72
CA THR A 80 3.55 11.44 4.54
C THR A 80 4.79 11.22 3.67
N PHE A 81 4.76 10.28 2.72
CA PHE A 81 5.86 10.07 1.78
C PHE A 81 6.10 11.29 0.88
N GLN A 82 5.05 11.91 0.37
CA GLN A 82 5.17 13.09 -0.46
C GLN A 82 5.77 14.28 0.30
N LEU A 83 5.55 14.38 1.61
CA LEU A 83 6.16 15.41 2.47
C LEU A 83 7.62 15.10 2.82
N SER A 84 8.01 13.82 2.90
CA SER A 84 9.39 13.44 3.23
C SER A 84 10.33 13.43 2.01
N ILE A 85 9.79 13.40 0.79
CA ILE A 85 10.56 13.36 -0.45
C ILE A 85 10.72 14.77 -1.04
N GLU A 86 11.96 15.27 -1.04
CA GLU A 86 12.35 16.52 -1.70
C GLU A 86 12.45 16.34 -3.23
N HIS A 87 12.22 17.44 -3.97
CA HIS A 87 12.27 17.49 -5.45
C HIS A 87 11.24 16.64 -6.19
N LEU A 88 10.19 16.17 -5.50
CA LEU A 88 9.05 15.56 -6.16
C LEU A 88 8.16 16.63 -6.82
N THR A 89 7.95 16.53 -8.13
CA THR A 89 7.16 17.51 -8.91
C THR A 89 5.69 17.12 -9.07
N GLU A 90 5.36 15.84 -8.94
CA GLU A 90 4.01 15.29 -9.18
C GLU A 90 3.49 14.54 -7.95
N SER A 91 2.17 14.45 -7.78
CA SER A 91 1.60 13.74 -6.63
C SER A 91 1.76 12.22 -6.75
N LEU A 92 2.19 11.58 -5.66
CA LEU A 92 2.31 10.12 -5.58
C LEU A 92 0.98 9.39 -5.77
N ALA A 93 -0.14 10.04 -5.46
CA ALA A 93 -1.49 9.47 -5.62
C ALA A 93 -1.81 9.08 -7.08
N LEU A 94 -1.19 9.73 -8.06
CA LEU A 94 -1.35 9.39 -9.48
C LEU A 94 -0.73 8.02 -9.82
N TYR A 95 0.21 7.55 -9.00
CA TYR A 95 0.99 6.34 -9.26
C TYR A 95 0.47 5.10 -8.53
N GLY A 96 -0.70 5.21 -7.89
CA GLY A 96 -1.39 4.10 -7.24
C GLY A 96 -1.01 3.93 -5.77
N ARG A 97 -1.28 2.75 -5.22
CA ARG A 97 -1.02 2.44 -3.82
C ARG A 97 0.48 2.14 -3.61
N PRO A 98 1.07 2.56 -2.49
CA PRO A 98 2.43 2.17 -2.13
C PRO A 98 2.44 0.66 -1.84
N LYS A 99 3.40 -0.04 -2.44
CA LYS A 99 3.61 -1.48 -2.23
C LYS A 99 4.59 -1.73 -1.10
N THR A 100 5.72 -1.05 -1.13
CA THR A 100 6.81 -1.19 -0.16
C THR A 100 7.82 -0.06 -0.30
N ASP A 101 8.64 0.12 0.71
CA ASP A 101 9.73 1.07 0.77
C ASP A 101 10.92 0.47 1.54
N GLY A 102 12.15 0.85 1.18
CA GLY A 102 13.33 0.28 1.84
C GLY A 102 14.68 0.69 1.25
N GLU A 103 15.73 0.36 2.00
CA GLU A 103 17.12 0.58 1.61
C GLU A 103 17.58 -0.49 0.60
N LEU A 104 18.24 -0.06 -0.46
CA LEU A 104 18.77 -0.93 -1.50
C LEU A 104 20.08 -0.37 -2.07
N LYS A 105 20.93 -1.25 -2.61
CA LYS A 105 22.16 -0.82 -3.29
C LYS A 105 21.98 -0.95 -4.79
N ILE A 106 22.17 0.17 -5.48
CA ILE A 106 22.06 0.23 -6.94
C ILE A 106 23.45 0.23 -7.56
N ILE A 107 23.64 -0.58 -8.60
CA ILE A 107 24.80 -0.55 -9.49
C ILE A 107 24.27 -0.17 -10.87
N THR A 108 24.73 0.96 -11.40
CA THR A 108 24.37 1.40 -12.74
C THR A 108 25.43 0.94 -13.73
N SER A 109 25.06 0.66 -14.97
CA SER A 109 26.01 0.25 -16.03
C SER A 109 27.16 1.24 -16.23
N GLU A 110 26.91 2.52 -15.98
CA GLU A 110 27.88 3.62 -16.08
C GLU A 110 28.85 3.70 -14.88
N LYS A 111 28.41 3.29 -13.69
CA LYS A 111 29.15 3.39 -12.44
C LYS A 111 29.18 2.02 -11.77
N LYS A 112 30.31 1.30 -11.93
CA LYS A 112 30.57 0.00 -11.29
C LYS A 112 30.59 0.04 -9.75
N SER A 113 30.42 1.20 -9.12
CA SER A 113 30.37 1.36 -7.67
C SER A 113 28.96 1.12 -7.12
N LYS A 114 28.84 0.32 -6.06
CA LYS A 114 27.60 0.13 -5.31
C LYS A 114 27.19 1.45 -4.64
N MET A 115 25.97 1.90 -4.91
CA MET A 115 25.43 3.14 -4.33
C MET A 115 24.26 2.82 -3.39
N ASP A 116 24.40 3.20 -2.12
CA ASP A 116 23.33 3.07 -1.15
C ASP A 116 22.23 4.10 -1.48
N ARG A 117 21.00 3.59 -1.62
CA ARG A 117 19.79 4.35 -1.99
C ARG A 117 18.61 3.83 -1.18
N TYR A 118 17.57 4.63 -1.15
CA TYR A 118 16.28 4.27 -0.57
C TYR A 118 15.26 4.29 -1.69
N ALA A 119 14.41 3.26 -1.80
CA ALA A 119 13.40 3.23 -2.84
C ALA A 119 11.98 3.16 -2.27
N PHE A 120 11.06 3.81 -2.98
CA PHE A 120 9.63 3.71 -2.76
C PHE A 120 9.01 3.07 -3.99
N LEU A 121 8.36 1.91 -3.80
CA LEU A 121 7.65 1.20 -4.86
C LEU A 121 6.14 1.46 -4.74
N LEU A 122 5.55 1.96 -5.81
CA LEU A 122 4.11 2.13 -5.99
C LEU A 122 3.64 1.25 -7.16
N ASP A 123 2.32 1.07 -7.30
CA ASP A 123 1.73 0.26 -8.38
C ASP A 123 2.24 0.62 -9.78
N ARG A 124 2.50 1.91 -10.04
CA ARG A 124 2.88 2.42 -11.38
C ARG A 124 4.18 3.20 -11.41
N ALA A 125 4.90 3.31 -10.29
CA ALA A 125 6.17 4.03 -10.23
C ALA A 125 7.14 3.45 -9.19
N LEU A 126 8.43 3.60 -9.47
CA LEU A 126 9.52 3.34 -8.55
C LEU A 126 10.31 4.64 -8.37
N LEU A 127 10.41 5.13 -7.14
CA LEU A 127 11.21 6.30 -6.79
C LEU A 127 12.51 5.84 -6.17
N ILE A 128 13.63 6.33 -6.68
CA ILE A 128 14.96 6.10 -6.11
C ILE A 128 15.41 7.40 -5.45
N CYS A 129 15.60 7.36 -4.15
CA CYS A 129 15.97 8.49 -3.32
C CYS A 129 17.32 8.26 -2.65
N LYS A 130 17.98 9.35 -2.26
CA LYS A 130 19.12 9.33 -1.34
C LYS A 130 18.63 9.84 0.02
N ARG A 131 18.75 9.01 1.05
CA ARG A 131 18.38 9.39 2.42
C ARG A 131 19.28 10.51 2.94
N LYS A 132 18.70 11.56 3.53
CA LYS A 132 19.36 12.70 4.18
C LYS A 132 18.78 12.88 5.59
N GLY A 133 19.10 11.96 6.50
CA GLY A 133 18.48 11.94 7.83
C GLY A 133 17.03 11.45 7.75
N ASP A 134 16.09 12.37 8.01
CA ASP A 134 14.65 12.12 8.01
C ASP A 134 13.96 12.49 6.68
N THR A 135 14.65 13.17 5.77
CA THR A 135 14.16 13.48 4.42
C THR A 135 14.84 12.62 3.36
N TYR A 136 14.19 12.53 2.20
CA TYR A 136 14.62 11.74 1.06
C TYR A 136 14.80 12.64 -0.15
N ASP A 137 15.99 12.67 -0.72
CA ASP A 137 16.29 13.47 -1.91
C ASP A 137 16.07 12.60 -3.16
N LEU A 138 15.04 12.92 -3.95
CA LEU A 138 14.70 12.17 -5.16
C LEU A 138 15.82 12.26 -6.19
N LYS A 139 16.39 11.10 -6.56
CA LYS A 139 17.42 10.99 -7.60
C LYS A 139 16.86 10.54 -8.92
N GLU A 140 15.88 9.65 -8.89
CA GLU A 140 15.31 9.09 -10.10
C GLU A 140 13.86 8.69 -9.90
N PHE A 141 13.05 8.94 -10.92
CA PHE A 141 11.64 8.62 -10.96
C PHE A 141 11.34 7.73 -12.16
N ILE A 142 10.99 6.47 -11.90
CA ILE A 142 10.84 5.43 -12.91
C ILE A 142 9.35 5.07 -13.03
N LYS A 143 8.72 5.37 -14.18
CA LYS A 143 7.31 5.03 -14.47
C LYS A 143 7.17 3.59 -14.97
N LEU A 144 6.71 2.67 -14.13
CA LEU A 144 6.70 1.21 -14.37
C LEU A 144 5.99 0.76 -15.66
N GLN A 145 5.10 1.57 -16.23
CA GLN A 145 4.38 1.27 -17.47
C GLN A 145 5.28 0.97 -18.69
N ASN A 146 6.53 1.44 -18.67
CA ASN A 146 7.48 1.27 -19.77
C ASN A 146 8.65 0.32 -19.43
N TYR A 147 8.54 -0.46 -18.35
CA TYR A 147 9.66 -1.26 -17.84
C TYR A 147 9.28 -2.73 -17.66
N GLU A 148 10.24 -3.62 -17.98
CA GLU A 148 10.15 -5.05 -17.73
C GLU A 148 11.19 -5.46 -16.67
N ILE A 149 10.75 -6.23 -15.68
CA ILE A 149 11.62 -6.83 -14.68
C ILE A 149 12.21 -8.11 -15.28
N ARG A 150 13.52 -8.34 -15.13
CA ARG A 150 14.15 -9.61 -15.52
C ARG A 150 15.03 -10.15 -14.41
N ASP A 151 14.84 -11.44 -14.13
CA ASP A 151 15.73 -12.18 -13.24
C ASP A 151 17.01 -12.58 -13.98
N ASP A 152 18.16 -12.41 -13.32
CA ASP A 152 19.43 -12.98 -13.78
C ASP A 152 19.91 -14.03 -12.77
N PRO A 153 19.90 -15.33 -13.13
CA PRO A 153 20.41 -16.39 -12.25
C PRO A 153 21.94 -16.38 -12.06
N SER A 154 22.68 -15.45 -12.68
CA SER A 154 24.15 -15.40 -12.68
C SER A 154 24.83 -15.05 -11.34
N GLY A 155 24.08 -14.83 -10.26
CA GLY A 155 24.61 -14.40 -8.94
C GLY A 155 25.52 -15.39 -8.20
N ASP A 156 25.79 -16.57 -8.77
CA ASP A 156 26.51 -17.68 -8.12
C ASP A 156 28.03 -17.76 -8.42
N ARG A 157 28.60 -16.82 -9.19
CA ARG A 157 29.99 -16.95 -9.66
C ARG A 157 31.08 -16.18 -8.90
N ASP A 158 30.76 -15.42 -7.86
CA ASP A 158 31.78 -14.81 -6.99
C ASP A 158 31.79 -15.47 -5.61
N ASN A 159 32.52 -16.59 -5.56
CA ASN A 159 32.75 -17.42 -4.39
C ASN A 159 33.68 -16.69 -3.40
N LYS A 160 33.16 -15.69 -2.69
CA LYS A 160 33.82 -15.09 -1.51
C LYS A 160 32.88 -15.21 -0.31
N LYS A 161 33.14 -16.24 0.51
CA LYS A 161 32.65 -16.48 1.88
C LYS A 161 31.48 -15.57 2.29
N VAL A 162 30.26 -16.00 1.96
CA VAL A 162 29.03 -15.38 2.45
C VAL A 162 28.90 -15.69 3.92
N ASP A 163 29.20 -14.70 4.76
CA ASP A 163 28.89 -14.74 6.18
C ASP A 163 27.38 -14.87 6.37
N ARG A 164 26.94 -15.87 7.16
CA ARG A 164 25.57 -16.44 7.18
C ARG A 164 24.48 -15.52 7.73
N HIS A 165 24.73 -14.21 7.87
CA HIS A 165 23.79 -13.29 8.52
C HIS A 165 23.20 -12.21 7.61
N GLN A 166 23.60 -12.12 6.34
CA GLN A 166 23.02 -11.13 5.42
C GLN A 166 23.00 -11.67 3.99
N LEU A 167 21.97 -12.47 3.73
CA LEU A 167 21.68 -13.10 2.45
C LEU A 167 21.02 -12.05 1.52
N TYR A 168 21.84 -11.28 0.79
CA TYR A 168 21.37 -10.37 -0.27
C TYR A 168 21.40 -11.09 -1.63
N LEU A 169 20.33 -10.98 -2.42
CA LEU A 169 20.28 -11.42 -3.81
C LEU A 169 20.41 -10.21 -4.75
N LEU A 170 21.17 -10.40 -5.83
CA LEU A 170 21.34 -9.39 -6.87
C LEU A 170 20.20 -9.54 -7.89
N TYR A 171 19.30 -8.56 -7.95
CA TYR A 171 18.24 -8.44 -8.96
C TYR A 171 18.62 -7.38 -9.99
N TYR A 172 18.20 -7.52 -11.24
CA TYR A 172 18.44 -6.52 -12.27
C TYR A 172 17.11 -5.94 -12.76
N LEU A 173 16.91 -4.63 -12.62
CA LEU A 173 15.91 -3.93 -13.42
C LEU A 173 16.59 -3.50 -14.71
N ILE A 174 16.10 -3.98 -15.84
CA ILE A 174 16.56 -3.52 -17.14
C ILE A 174 15.65 -2.35 -17.55
N VAL A 175 16.18 -1.15 -17.43
CA VAL A 175 15.50 0.10 -17.76
C VAL A 175 15.80 0.40 -19.23
N LYS A 176 14.77 0.43 -20.09
CA LYS A 176 14.94 0.85 -21.49
C LYS A 176 14.68 2.35 -21.59
N ARG A 177 15.73 3.16 -21.66
CA ARG A 177 15.63 4.62 -21.82
C ARG A 177 16.06 5.01 -23.23
N LYS A 178 15.11 5.50 -24.05
CA LYS A 178 15.37 6.01 -25.42
C LYS A 178 16.22 5.07 -26.30
N GLY A 179 16.00 3.76 -26.21
CA GLY A 179 16.73 2.75 -27.01
C GLY A 179 18.06 2.28 -26.39
N VAL A 180 18.50 2.88 -25.27
CA VAL A 180 19.65 2.41 -24.49
C VAL A 180 19.15 1.52 -23.35
N LEU A 181 19.73 0.33 -23.21
CA LEU A 181 19.48 -0.59 -22.10
C LEU A 181 20.33 -0.16 -20.90
N GLU A 182 19.73 0.55 -19.96
CA GLU A 182 20.36 0.87 -18.69
C GLU A 182 20.09 -0.28 -17.70
N LYS A 183 21.11 -1.05 -17.34
CA LYS A 183 21.00 -2.07 -16.28
C LYS A 183 21.15 -1.40 -14.93
N TYR A 184 20.15 -1.58 -14.07
CA TYR A 184 20.18 -1.24 -12.66
C TYR A 184 20.25 -2.54 -11.86
N SER A 185 21.40 -2.84 -11.27
CA SER A 185 21.54 -3.97 -10.36
C SER A 185 21.13 -3.54 -8.96
N PHE A 186 20.09 -4.14 -8.41
CA PHE A 186 19.63 -3.98 -7.05
C PHE A 186 20.18 -5.13 -6.19
N LEU A 187 20.98 -4.84 -5.17
CA LEU A 187 21.19 -5.80 -4.08
C LEU A 187 20.01 -5.68 -3.12
N ILE A 188 19.17 -6.71 -3.14
CA ILE A 188 17.91 -6.78 -2.40
C ILE A 188 18.06 -7.90 -1.36
N SER A 189 17.80 -7.63 -0.07
CA SER A 189 17.84 -8.68 0.97
C SER A 189 16.80 -9.76 0.66
N LEU A 190 17.06 -11.04 0.98
CA LEU A 190 16.19 -12.18 0.65
C LEU A 190 14.74 -12.02 1.15
N THR A 191 14.52 -11.21 2.19
CA THR A 191 13.18 -10.81 2.66
C THR A 191 12.36 -10.13 1.56
N TYR A 192 13.00 -9.32 0.72
CA TYR A 192 12.37 -8.54 -0.34
C TYR A 192 12.33 -9.31 -1.69
N LYS A 193 12.84 -10.55 -1.76
CA LYS A 193 12.85 -11.43 -2.95
C LYS A 193 11.44 -11.76 -3.45
N ILE A 194 10.53 -12.06 -2.53
CA ILE A 194 9.13 -12.41 -2.83
C ILE A 194 8.37 -11.21 -3.44
N PHE A 195 8.88 -9.98 -3.26
CA PHE A 195 8.18 -8.74 -3.57
C PHE A 195 8.31 -8.31 -5.04
N PHE A 196 9.45 -8.55 -5.68
CA PHE A 196 9.64 -8.26 -7.10
C PHE A 196 9.04 -9.35 -8.01
N LEU A 197 8.95 -10.59 -7.54
CA LEU A 197 8.42 -11.75 -8.28
C LEU A 197 6.88 -11.80 -8.40
N LYS A 198 6.16 -10.82 -7.82
CA LYS A 198 4.70 -10.71 -7.90
C LYS A 198 4.19 -9.66 -8.90
N PHE A 199 5.09 -9.09 -9.71
CA PHE A 199 4.76 -8.18 -10.81
C PHE A 199 5.17 -8.81 -12.15
#